data_AF-A0A545ST20-F1
#
_entry.id   AF-A0A545ST20-F1
#
_cell.length_a   1.000
_cell.length_b   1.000
_cell.length_c   1.000
_cell.angle_alpha   90.00
_cell.angle_beta   90.00
_cell.angle_gamma   90.00
#
_symmetry.space_group_name_H-M   'P 1'
#
loop_
_entity.id
_entity.type
_entity.pdbx_description
1 polymer ?
#
loop_
_entity_poly.entity_id
_entity_poly.type
_entity_poly.pdbx_seq_one_letter_code
_entity_poly.pdbx_strand_id
1 'polypeptide(L)'
;MQRENANLVDPDQTTGYDVYITPHAELTMQYLVGSERELDTVKEAIMKLSSLPRSLDSFQRRDGIDIFATRLGLQGKYQIEYGVHSGAVTLYSFALAGAALIAQHKSEKPQLYHIKKTKGAWAIDVNNPPKTQEVKTQHAAVNGQSNDLQKAAWLMAAHLEKRYGEIQEYTLYHNPTHYMLGGKGDTWESFRDKLGITTAVTRKFVDILDRAQEKGDEIKWVAHSQGSVIFAEAVRVYEKRKQRKGSKFPTLDKHSVAFNGCAINIAHNHNRLTRMGVRYTVHNAPDDMVAQIIGLNSVTLLLKGSRGRVVGIEKFKRSVNKRKSVTDGTTTESPHTLPHGGSRDRELKLQHGLQRPSKEIQSTHDASVKKLGEGFFNKPSFFNFRGCRKR
;
A
#
# COMPACT_ATOMS: atom_id res chain seq x y z
N MET A 1 -21.30 -11.02 -9.10
CA MET A 1 -22.02 -11.03 -7.80
C MET A 1 -21.85 -9.63 -7.20
N GLN A 2 -22.76 -8.70 -7.51
CA GLN A 2 -22.80 -7.37 -6.92
C GLN A 2 -23.58 -7.48 -5.62
N ARG A 3 -23.00 -7.17 -4.44
CA ARG A 3 -23.76 -7.12 -3.18
C ARG A 3 -23.06 -6.35 -2.04
N GLU A 4 -23.87 -5.43 -1.52
CA GLU A 4 -24.07 -4.93 -0.16
C GLU A 4 -22.84 -4.65 0.73
N ASN A 5 -22.47 -3.36 0.78
CA ASN A 5 -21.84 -2.78 1.97
C ASN A 5 -22.79 -3.01 3.16
N ALA A 6 -22.26 -3.45 4.30
CA ALA A 6 -23.05 -3.58 5.51
C ALA A 6 -23.52 -2.18 5.95
N ASN A 7 -24.80 -1.88 5.72
CA ASN A 7 -25.45 -0.71 6.31
C ASN A 7 -25.52 -0.95 7.82
N LEU A 8 -24.90 -0.06 8.59
CA LEU A 8 -25.04 -0.04 10.05
C LEU A 8 -26.33 0.66 10.50
N VAL A 9 -27.01 1.35 9.58
CA VAL A 9 -28.24 2.08 9.86
C VAL A 9 -29.44 1.17 9.61
N ASP A 10 -30.36 1.16 10.58
CA ASP A 10 -31.71 0.60 10.43
C ASP A 10 -32.41 1.31 9.26
N PRO A 11 -32.88 0.60 8.22
CA PRO A 11 -33.53 1.21 7.06
C PRO A 11 -34.75 2.09 7.41
N ASP A 12 -35.30 1.95 8.63
CA ASP A 12 -36.44 2.74 9.09
C ASP A 12 -36.06 4.11 9.70
N GLN A 13 -34.77 4.44 9.87
CA GLN A 13 -34.33 5.79 10.28
C GLN A 13 -34.25 6.74 9.07
N THR A 14 -35.34 7.44 8.77
CA THR A 14 -35.50 8.29 7.57
C THR A 14 -34.85 9.69 7.66
N THR A 15 -34.07 10.02 8.70
CA THR A 15 -33.47 11.35 8.84
C THR A 15 -32.00 11.27 9.22
N GLY A 16 -31.11 11.74 8.33
CA GLY A 16 -29.67 11.81 8.57
C GLY A 16 -28.85 11.44 7.33
N TYR A 17 -27.55 11.27 7.53
CA TYR A 17 -26.63 10.72 6.55
C TYR A 17 -26.58 9.19 6.69
N ASP A 18 -26.54 8.49 5.56
CA ASP A 18 -26.23 7.06 5.53
C ASP A 18 -24.79 6.84 6.01
N VAL A 19 -24.55 5.85 6.86
CA VAL A 19 -23.20 5.54 7.36
C VAL A 19 -22.72 4.20 6.81
N TYR A 20 -21.66 4.26 5.99
CA TYR A 20 -21.01 3.11 5.38
C TYR A 20 -19.64 2.87 6.02
N ILE A 21 -19.32 1.61 6.31
CA ILE A 21 -17.97 1.21 6.71
C ILE A 21 -17.32 0.41 5.58
N THR A 22 -16.13 0.84 5.15
CA THR A 22 -15.36 0.06 4.17
C THR A 22 -14.90 -1.27 4.78
N PRO A 23 -14.77 -2.35 3.99
CA PRO A 23 -14.28 -3.63 4.50
C PRO A 23 -12.93 -3.54 5.23
N HIS A 24 -12.05 -2.65 4.79
CA HIS A 24 -10.77 -2.40 5.45
C HIS A 24 -10.93 -1.80 6.86
N ALA A 25 -11.75 -0.76 7.00
CA ALA A 25 -12.03 -0.16 8.29
C ALA A 25 -12.74 -1.14 9.23
N GLU A 26 -13.68 -1.94 8.72
CA GLU A 26 -14.39 -2.97 9.48
C GLU A 26 -13.43 -4.02 10.05
N LEU A 27 -12.58 -4.61 9.20
CA LEU A 27 -11.61 -5.63 9.62
C LEU A 27 -10.59 -5.06 10.62
N THR A 28 -10.14 -3.83 10.42
CA THR A 28 -9.19 -3.19 11.33
C THR A 28 -9.82 -2.88 12.67
N MET A 29 -11.09 -2.44 12.68
CA MET A 29 -11.87 -2.23 13.89
C MET A 29 -12.04 -3.53 14.68
N GLN A 30 -12.40 -4.64 14.02
CA GLN A 30 -12.51 -5.96 14.65
C GLN A 30 -11.17 -6.43 15.24
N TYR A 31 -10.06 -6.12 14.58
CA TYR A 31 -8.72 -6.48 15.06
C TYR A 31 -8.24 -5.64 16.26
N LEU A 32 -8.52 -4.33 16.25
CA LEU A 32 -7.98 -3.40 17.25
C LEU A 32 -8.86 -3.24 18.49
N VAL A 33 -10.16 -3.55 18.39
CA VAL A 33 -11.09 -3.43 19.50
C VAL A 33 -11.09 -4.73 20.30
N GLY A 34 -10.69 -4.65 21.57
CA GLY A 34 -10.34 -5.83 22.37
C GLY A 34 -11.53 -6.52 23.04
N SER A 35 -12.73 -5.94 22.98
CA SER A 35 -13.95 -6.51 23.57
C SER A 35 -15.19 -6.10 22.80
N GLU A 36 -16.22 -6.96 22.84
CA GLU A 36 -17.51 -6.70 22.19
C GLU A 36 -18.18 -5.43 22.71
N ARG A 37 -18.16 -5.21 24.04
CA ARG A 37 -18.68 -3.98 24.66
C ARG A 37 -17.99 -2.71 24.15
N GLU A 38 -16.66 -2.76 23.98
CA GLU A 38 -15.91 -1.63 23.42
C GLU A 38 -16.26 -1.42 21.95
N LEU A 39 -16.50 -2.51 21.20
CA LEU A 39 -16.91 -2.46 19.80
C LEU A 39 -18.27 -1.81 19.64
N ASP A 40 -19.24 -2.13 20.49
CA ASP A 40 -20.57 -1.51 20.48
C ASP A 40 -20.47 -0.01 20.79
N THR A 41 -19.66 0.36 21.78
CA THR A 41 -19.40 1.78 22.09
C THR A 41 -18.79 2.53 20.90
N VAL A 42 -17.86 1.90 20.18
CA VAL A 42 -17.26 2.47 18.97
C VAL A 42 -18.30 2.60 17.85
N LYS A 43 -19.13 1.58 17.63
CA LYS A 43 -20.19 1.60 16.62
C LYS A 43 -21.22 2.69 16.92
N GLU A 44 -21.68 2.83 18.16
CA GLU A 44 -22.57 3.92 18.57
C GLU A 44 -21.95 5.29 18.29
N ALA A 45 -20.65 5.46 18.57
CA ALA A 45 -19.96 6.71 18.28
C ALA A 45 -19.85 6.99 16.77
N ILE A 46 -19.63 5.96 15.94
CA ILE A 46 -19.66 6.07 14.48
C ILE A 46 -21.08 6.42 13.99
N MET A 47 -22.11 5.80 14.57
CA MET A 47 -23.51 6.05 14.19
C MET A 47 -23.95 7.49 14.47
N LYS A 48 -23.37 8.19 15.45
CA LYS A 48 -23.62 9.62 15.67
C LYS A 48 -23.26 10.50 14.46
N LEU A 49 -22.35 10.04 13.58
CA LEU A 49 -22.00 10.74 12.35
C LEU A 49 -23.19 10.84 11.37
N SER A 50 -24.20 9.97 11.48
CA SER A 50 -25.44 10.10 10.69
C SER A 50 -26.14 11.44 10.95
N SER A 51 -26.18 11.88 12.20
CA SER A 51 -26.83 13.14 12.59
C SER A 51 -25.89 14.35 12.47
N LEU A 52 -24.60 14.16 12.78
CA LEU A 52 -23.61 15.24 12.86
C LEU A 52 -22.27 14.79 12.24
N PRO A 53 -22.19 14.70 10.90
CA PRO A 53 -20.98 14.22 10.20
C PRO A 53 -19.82 15.22 10.24
N ARG A 54 -20.04 16.45 10.71
CA ARG A 54 -19.00 17.48 10.84
C ARG A 54 -18.99 18.00 12.27
N SER A 55 -18.71 17.12 13.23
CA SER A 55 -18.69 17.49 14.64
C SER A 55 -17.55 18.47 14.95
N LEU A 56 -17.69 19.24 16.04
CA LEU A 56 -16.65 20.19 16.48
C LEU A 56 -15.32 19.49 16.83
N ASP A 57 -15.37 18.21 17.22
CA ASP A 57 -14.20 17.40 17.54
C ASP A 57 -13.54 16.78 16.29
N SER A 58 -14.17 16.92 15.12
CA SER A 58 -13.60 16.48 13.84
C SER A 58 -12.71 17.56 13.23
N PHE A 59 -11.62 17.13 12.60
CA PHE A 59 -10.74 18.02 11.86
C PHE A 59 -10.66 17.60 10.40
N GLN A 60 -10.78 18.59 9.50
CA GLN A 60 -10.64 18.37 8.07
C GLN A 60 -9.19 18.03 7.72
N ARG A 61 -8.98 17.02 6.88
CA ARG A 61 -7.64 16.65 6.39
C ARG A 61 -7.21 17.63 5.30
N ARG A 62 -5.93 18.03 5.35
CA ARG A 62 -5.35 19.09 4.49
C ARG A 62 -5.55 18.84 3.00
N ASP A 63 -5.59 17.58 2.59
CA ASP A 63 -5.55 17.17 1.18
C ASP A 63 -6.87 16.57 0.67
N GLY A 64 -7.93 16.65 1.47
CA GLY A 64 -9.24 16.06 1.17
C GLY A 64 -10.38 17.08 1.24
N ILE A 65 -11.05 17.29 0.12
CA ILE A 65 -12.38 17.93 0.11
C ILE A 65 -13.32 16.95 0.82
N ASP A 66 -13.95 17.41 1.90
CA ASP A 66 -14.86 16.62 2.74
C ASP A 66 -14.28 15.32 3.35
N ILE A 67 -12.96 15.24 3.55
CA ILE A 67 -12.35 14.17 4.35
C ILE A 67 -12.04 14.69 5.75
N PHE A 68 -12.58 14.02 6.74
CA PHE A 68 -12.46 14.36 8.15
C PHE A 68 -11.79 13.24 8.91
N ALA A 69 -11.18 13.61 10.03
CA ALA A 69 -10.74 12.66 11.04
C ALA A 69 -11.29 13.06 12.39
N THR A 70 -11.63 12.07 13.22
CA THR A 70 -12.03 12.29 14.60
C THR A 70 -11.52 11.18 15.49
N ARG A 71 -11.43 11.45 16.80
CA ARG A 71 -10.99 10.47 17.79
C ARG A 71 -12.20 9.90 18.53
N LEU A 72 -12.19 8.59 18.72
CA LEU A 72 -13.26 7.83 19.37
C LEU A 72 -12.72 7.08 20.60
N GLY A 73 -13.66 6.67 21.45
CA GLY A 73 -13.39 5.87 22.64
C GLY A 73 -12.78 6.65 23.80
N LEU A 74 -12.56 5.94 24.91
CA LEU A 74 -12.00 6.51 26.13
C LEU A 74 -10.64 7.17 25.82
N GLN A 75 -10.48 8.44 26.22
CA GLN A 75 -9.25 9.22 26.00
C GLN A 75 -8.84 9.37 24.51
N GLY A 76 -9.76 9.16 23.57
CA GLY A 76 -9.44 9.21 22.14
C GLY A 76 -8.51 8.08 21.71
N LYS A 77 -8.70 6.88 22.28
CA LYS A 77 -7.93 5.65 21.98
C LYS A 77 -7.92 5.29 20.50
N TYR A 78 -8.99 5.61 19.78
CA TYR A 78 -9.15 5.30 18.37
C TYR A 78 -9.19 6.58 17.55
N GLN A 79 -8.73 6.51 16.30
CA GLN A 79 -8.94 7.53 15.29
C GLN A 79 -9.61 6.91 14.09
N ILE A 80 -10.61 7.61 13.58
CA ILE A 80 -11.26 7.26 12.31
C ILE A 80 -11.00 8.35 11.28
N GLU A 81 -10.90 7.94 10.02
CA GLU A 81 -10.92 8.84 8.86
C GLU A 81 -12.14 8.50 8.00
N TYR A 82 -12.91 9.51 7.63
CA TYR A 82 -14.15 9.35 6.88
C TYR A 82 -14.39 10.48 5.89
N GLY A 83 -15.14 10.19 4.85
CA GLY A 83 -15.59 11.17 3.86
C GLY A 83 -17.07 11.47 4.00
N VAL A 84 -17.48 12.71 3.74
CA VAL A 84 -18.88 13.13 3.74
C VAL A 84 -19.29 13.55 2.35
N HIS A 85 -20.13 12.78 1.66
CA HIS A 85 -20.52 13.09 0.28
C HIS A 85 -21.94 12.61 -0.04
N SER A 86 -22.73 13.45 -0.71
CA SER A 86 -24.05 13.09 -1.26
C SER A 86 -25.02 12.45 -0.24
N GLY A 87 -25.09 13.00 0.98
CA GLY A 87 -25.95 12.45 2.04
C GLY A 87 -25.40 11.17 2.68
N ALA A 88 -24.14 10.80 2.43
CA ALA A 88 -23.50 9.65 3.03
C ALA A 88 -22.21 10.02 3.77
N VAL A 89 -21.89 9.23 4.80
CA VAL A 89 -20.63 9.18 5.53
C VAL A 89 -19.97 7.85 5.23
N THR A 90 -18.78 7.86 4.65
CA THR A 90 -18.03 6.64 4.35
C THR A 90 -16.77 6.58 5.21
N LEU A 91 -16.69 5.58 6.10
CA LEU A 91 -15.53 5.32 6.96
C LEU A 91 -14.43 4.60 6.17
N TYR A 92 -13.30 5.27 5.96
CA TYR A 92 -12.18 4.77 5.17
C TYR A 92 -11.12 4.06 6.01
N SER A 93 -10.87 4.56 7.22
CA SER A 93 -9.80 4.06 8.08
C SER A 93 -10.21 4.03 9.54
N PHE A 94 -9.70 3.04 10.26
CA PHE A 94 -9.83 2.89 11.69
C PHE A 94 -8.45 2.53 12.26
N ALA A 95 -7.94 3.28 13.23
CA ALA A 95 -6.60 3.09 13.77
C ALA A 95 -6.54 3.39 15.28
N LEU A 96 -5.50 2.90 15.96
CA LEU A 96 -5.18 3.38 17.30
C LEU A 96 -4.64 4.82 17.24
N ALA A 97 -4.87 5.56 18.31
CA ALA A 97 -4.39 6.93 18.47
C ALA A 97 -3.81 7.16 19.86
N GLY A 98 -3.09 8.28 20.00
CA GLY A 98 -2.54 8.75 21.27
C GLY A 98 -1.67 7.70 21.98
N ALA A 99 -1.92 7.50 23.27
CA ALA A 99 -1.15 6.59 24.12
C ALA A 99 -1.26 5.12 23.68
N ALA A 100 -2.40 4.70 23.15
CA ALA A 100 -2.62 3.32 22.71
C ALA A 100 -1.75 2.98 21.50
N LEU A 101 -1.66 3.90 20.52
CA LEU A 101 -0.76 3.74 19.37
C LEU A 101 0.71 3.66 19.81
N ILE A 102 1.12 4.54 20.73
CA ILE A 102 2.48 4.53 21.28
C ILE A 102 2.78 3.21 21.99
N ALA A 103 1.84 2.70 22.80
CA ALA A 103 1.99 1.42 23.50
C ALA A 103 2.10 0.25 22.51
N GLN A 104 1.27 0.24 21.46
CA GLN A 104 1.34 -0.76 20.39
C GLN A 104 2.72 -0.73 19.73
N HIS A 105 3.19 0.42 19.25
CA HIS A 105 4.50 0.56 18.60
C HIS A 105 5.67 0.13 19.50
N LYS A 106 5.58 0.34 20.82
CA LYS A 106 6.59 -0.15 21.78
C LYS A 106 6.59 -1.66 21.93
N SER A 107 5.43 -2.29 21.79
CA SER A 107 5.25 -3.74 21.95
C SER A 107 5.51 -4.53 20.66
N GLU A 108 5.41 -3.87 19.50
CA GLU A 108 5.63 -4.51 18.21
C GLU A 108 7.09 -4.96 18.06
N LYS A 109 7.26 -6.19 17.56
CA LYS A 109 8.57 -6.81 17.30
C LYS A 109 8.63 -7.29 15.86
N PRO A 110 9.82 -7.31 15.24
CA PRO A 110 10.00 -7.86 13.91
C PRO A 110 9.59 -9.33 13.87
N GLN A 111 8.63 -9.66 12.99
CA GLN A 111 7.99 -10.98 12.92
C GLN A 111 7.27 -11.21 11.58
N LEU A 112 6.99 -12.49 11.26
CA LEU A 112 6.14 -12.85 10.13
C LEU A 112 4.66 -12.84 10.50
N TYR A 113 3.85 -12.32 9.60
CA TYR A 113 2.40 -12.31 9.68
C TYR A 113 1.82 -12.95 8.43
N HIS A 114 0.73 -13.68 8.59
CA HIS A 114 -0.05 -14.19 7.47
C HIS A 114 -1.15 -13.17 7.14
N ILE A 115 -1.14 -12.69 5.90
CA ILE A 115 -2.04 -11.64 5.43
C ILE A 115 -2.95 -12.25 4.38
N LYS A 116 -4.26 -12.01 4.50
CA LYS A 116 -5.29 -12.56 3.64
C LYS A 116 -6.23 -11.48 3.13
N LYS A 117 -6.69 -11.65 1.90
CA LYS A 117 -7.72 -10.81 1.30
C LYS A 117 -9.10 -11.31 1.71
N THR A 118 -9.84 -10.48 2.43
CA THR A 118 -11.20 -10.78 2.91
C THR A 118 -12.12 -9.66 2.43
N LYS A 119 -13.17 -10.01 1.68
CA LYS A 119 -14.11 -9.04 1.08
C LYS A 119 -13.40 -7.91 0.30
N GLY A 120 -12.33 -8.26 -0.42
CA GLY A 120 -11.53 -7.30 -1.20
C GLY A 120 -10.52 -6.47 -0.40
N ALA A 121 -10.54 -6.52 0.93
CA ALA A 121 -9.59 -5.82 1.79
C ALA A 121 -8.50 -6.76 2.32
N TRP A 122 -7.28 -6.24 2.39
CA TRP A 122 -6.14 -6.94 2.97
C TRP A 122 -6.12 -6.75 4.48
N ALA A 123 -6.06 -7.85 5.22
CA ALA A 123 -5.98 -7.83 6.67
C ALA A 123 -5.11 -8.99 7.19
N ILE A 124 -4.65 -8.87 8.41
CA ILE A 124 -4.01 -9.96 9.14
C ILE A 124 -5.04 -11.09 9.29
N ASP A 125 -4.65 -12.32 8.96
CA ASP A 125 -5.52 -13.48 9.20
C ASP A 125 -5.57 -13.76 10.71
N VAL A 126 -6.66 -13.33 11.36
CA VAL A 126 -6.90 -13.52 12.80
C VAL A 126 -7.41 -14.92 13.13
N ASN A 127 -7.93 -15.66 12.15
CA ASN A 127 -8.48 -17.00 12.34
C ASN A 127 -7.39 -18.08 12.29
N ASN A 128 -6.25 -17.75 11.68
CA ASN A 128 -5.00 -18.50 11.81
C ASN A 128 -4.10 -17.79 12.82
N PRO A 129 -3.08 -18.47 13.41
CA PRO A 129 -2.15 -17.78 14.29
C PRO A 129 -1.57 -16.57 13.54
N PRO A 130 -1.90 -15.33 13.97
CA PRO A 130 -1.64 -14.12 13.17
C PRO A 130 -0.14 -13.92 12.97
N LYS A 131 0.64 -14.46 13.91
CA LYS A 131 2.09 -14.56 13.88
C LYS A 131 2.49 -15.97 13.47
N THR A 132 3.33 -16.06 12.45
CA THR A 132 3.94 -17.34 12.01
C THR A 132 5.46 -17.31 12.22
N GLN A 133 6.08 -18.48 12.31
CA GLN A 133 7.55 -18.63 12.39
C GLN A 133 8.17 -18.97 11.04
N GLU A 134 7.33 -19.24 10.05
CA GLU A 134 7.69 -19.73 8.73
C GLU A 134 6.84 -19.05 7.65
N VAL A 135 7.39 -18.99 6.44
CA VAL A 135 6.65 -18.52 5.26
C VAL A 135 5.72 -19.63 4.81
N LYS A 136 4.41 -19.38 4.83
CA LYS A 136 3.38 -20.37 4.49
C LYS A 136 2.82 -20.21 3.08
N THR A 137 3.24 -19.17 2.37
CA THR A 137 2.64 -18.73 1.12
C THR A 137 3.69 -18.63 0.02
N GLN A 138 3.29 -18.82 -1.24
CA GLN A 138 4.19 -18.66 -2.39
C GLN A 138 4.69 -17.21 -2.55
N HIS A 139 3.88 -16.25 -2.12
CA HIS A 139 4.17 -14.83 -2.15
C HIS A 139 4.55 -14.34 -0.76
N ALA A 140 5.59 -13.54 -0.65
CA ALA A 140 5.99 -12.94 0.60
C ALA A 140 6.49 -11.50 0.41
N ALA A 141 6.50 -10.74 1.48
CA ALA A 141 6.85 -9.34 1.47
C ALA A 141 7.75 -8.97 2.64
N VAL A 142 8.67 -8.03 2.42
CA VAL A 142 9.43 -7.35 3.46
C VAL A 142 9.12 -5.86 3.36
N ASN A 143 8.46 -5.30 4.38
CA ASN A 143 8.13 -3.88 4.39
C ASN A 143 9.34 -3.01 4.69
N GLY A 144 9.20 -1.73 4.36
CA GLY A 144 10.12 -0.67 4.77
C GLY A 144 9.63 0.06 6.03
N GLN A 145 10.40 1.07 6.44
CA GLN A 145 10.15 1.86 7.65
C GLN A 145 8.84 2.65 7.62
N SER A 146 8.44 3.08 8.81
CA SER A 146 7.38 4.06 9.05
C SER A 146 5.96 3.60 8.69
N ASN A 147 5.70 2.30 8.82
CA ASN A 147 4.36 1.74 8.70
C ASN A 147 4.01 0.94 9.95
N ASP A 148 2.82 1.17 10.50
CA ASP A 148 2.20 0.19 11.40
C ASP A 148 1.89 -1.11 10.63
N LEU A 149 1.57 -2.17 11.37
CA LEU A 149 1.36 -3.49 10.77
C LEU A 149 0.23 -3.52 9.73
N GLN A 150 -0.87 -2.81 9.94
CA GLN A 150 -2.02 -2.83 9.02
C GLN A 150 -1.71 -2.06 7.75
N LYS A 151 -1.08 -0.89 7.87
CA LYS A 151 -0.58 -0.12 6.74
C LYS A 151 0.46 -0.92 5.95
N ALA A 152 1.38 -1.61 6.64
CA ALA A 152 2.36 -2.48 6.01
C ALA A 152 1.69 -3.65 5.27
N ALA A 153 0.65 -4.25 5.84
CA ALA A 153 -0.13 -5.29 5.19
C ALA A 153 -0.74 -4.77 3.87
N TRP A 154 -1.54 -3.71 3.94
CA TRP A 154 -2.18 -3.17 2.73
C TRP A 154 -1.16 -2.73 1.66
N LEU A 155 -0.13 -1.97 2.05
CA LEU A 155 0.86 -1.42 1.11
C LEU A 155 1.66 -2.53 0.42
N MET A 156 2.09 -3.54 1.16
CA MET A 156 2.86 -4.64 0.58
C MET A 156 2.02 -5.53 -0.31
N ALA A 157 0.73 -5.70 0.01
CA ALA A 157 -0.20 -6.40 -0.83
C ALA A 157 -0.37 -5.70 -2.19
N ALA A 158 -0.51 -4.37 -2.21
CA ALA A 158 -0.59 -3.60 -3.45
C ALA A 158 0.68 -3.76 -4.30
N HIS A 159 1.87 -3.79 -3.68
CA HIS A 159 3.11 -4.05 -4.40
C HIS A 159 3.19 -5.46 -4.98
N LEU A 160 2.71 -6.47 -4.24
CA LEU A 160 2.63 -7.84 -4.70
C LEU A 160 1.66 -7.98 -5.86
N GLU A 161 0.45 -7.42 -5.74
CA GLU A 161 -0.58 -7.49 -6.78
C GLU A 161 -0.09 -6.83 -8.08
N LYS A 162 0.57 -5.68 -7.96
CA LYS A 162 1.17 -5.02 -9.10
C LYS A 162 2.26 -5.87 -9.77
N ARG A 163 3.01 -6.67 -9.02
CA ARG A 163 4.16 -7.43 -9.53
C ARG A 163 3.78 -8.80 -10.07
N TYR A 164 2.83 -9.47 -9.43
CA TYR A 164 2.49 -10.87 -9.65
C TYR A 164 1.04 -11.10 -10.09
N GLY A 165 0.23 -10.04 -10.22
CA GLY A 165 -1.19 -10.15 -10.54
C GLY A 165 -2.03 -10.41 -9.29
N GLU A 166 -3.28 -10.82 -9.48
CA GLU A 166 -4.19 -11.04 -8.37
C GLU A 166 -3.70 -12.17 -7.45
N ILE A 167 -3.56 -11.86 -6.15
CA ILE A 167 -3.20 -12.82 -5.11
C ILE A 167 -4.24 -12.76 -3.98
N GLN A 168 -4.42 -13.85 -3.25
CA GLN A 168 -5.40 -13.96 -2.16
C GLN A 168 -4.78 -13.91 -0.77
N GLU A 169 -3.50 -14.29 -0.66
CA GLU A 169 -2.77 -14.31 0.60
C GLU A 169 -1.27 -14.19 0.35
N TYR A 170 -0.55 -13.72 1.37
CA TYR A 170 0.90 -13.68 1.38
C TYR A 170 1.44 -13.61 2.81
N THR A 171 2.74 -13.82 2.96
CA THR A 171 3.43 -13.71 4.25
C THR A 171 4.17 -12.37 4.31
N LEU A 172 3.86 -11.54 5.30
CA LEU A 172 4.53 -10.28 5.56
C LEU A 172 5.60 -10.47 6.63
N TYR A 173 6.88 -10.25 6.30
CA TYR A 173 7.89 -9.96 7.30
C TYR A 173 7.81 -8.48 7.68
N HIS A 174 7.15 -8.20 8.81
CA HIS A 174 6.94 -6.86 9.33
C HIS A 174 8.13 -6.42 10.15
N ASN A 175 8.74 -5.32 9.74
CA ASN A 175 9.69 -4.55 10.53
C ASN A 175 8.98 -3.33 11.13
N PRO A 176 8.63 -3.35 12.44
CA PRO A 176 7.97 -2.22 13.08
C PRO A 176 8.88 -0.99 13.13
N THR A 177 8.24 0.17 13.14
CA THR A 177 8.91 1.47 13.27
C THR A 177 9.12 1.75 14.75
N HIS A 178 10.37 1.89 15.21
CA HIS A 178 10.61 2.23 16.61
C HIS A 178 10.57 3.76 16.79
N TYR A 179 9.38 4.26 17.14
CA TYR A 179 9.13 5.66 17.46
C TYR A 179 9.94 6.19 18.68
N MET A 180 10.65 5.31 19.39
CA MET A 180 11.32 5.57 20.67
C MET A 180 12.53 6.54 20.60
N LEU A 181 12.96 6.98 19.41
CA LEU A 181 14.07 7.92 19.25
C LEU A 181 13.71 9.12 18.34
N GLY A 182 12.50 9.66 18.48
CA GLY A 182 12.14 10.98 17.94
C GLY A 182 12.42 11.16 16.43
N GLY A 183 12.03 10.19 15.60
CA GLY A 183 12.24 10.23 14.14
C GLY A 183 13.69 10.04 13.66
N LYS A 184 14.68 10.02 14.57
CA LYS A 184 16.11 9.87 14.24
C LYS A 184 16.63 8.43 14.37
N GLY A 185 15.97 7.58 15.18
CA GLY A 185 16.37 6.18 15.41
C GLY A 185 16.16 5.26 14.20
N ASP A 186 15.03 5.38 13.51
CA ASP A 186 14.74 4.56 12.32
C ASP A 186 15.77 4.83 11.20
N THR A 187 16.08 6.09 10.94
CA THR A 187 17.12 6.44 9.96
C THR A 187 18.50 5.87 10.36
N TRP A 188 18.80 5.79 11.67
CA TRP A 188 20.05 5.25 12.20
C TRP A 188 20.14 3.72 12.10
N GLU A 189 19.06 2.98 12.35
CA GLU A 189 19.04 1.51 12.19
C GLU A 189 19.18 1.11 10.71
N SER A 190 18.47 1.81 9.82
CA SER A 190 18.67 1.74 8.36
C SER A 190 20.12 2.04 7.96
N PHE A 191 20.74 3.03 8.59
CA PHE A 191 22.13 3.40 8.32
C PHE A 191 23.11 2.33 8.80
N ARG A 192 22.86 1.70 9.96
CA ARG A 192 23.70 0.60 10.49
C ARG A 192 23.66 -0.64 9.59
N ASP A 193 22.48 -1.10 9.18
CA ASP A 193 22.38 -2.22 8.23
C ASP A 193 23.11 -1.90 6.91
N LYS A 194 23.03 -0.64 6.44
CA LYS A 194 23.76 -0.18 5.25
C LYS A 194 25.27 -0.08 5.42
N LEU A 195 25.76 0.19 6.62
CA LEU A 195 27.19 0.11 6.97
C LEU A 195 27.67 -1.34 7.17
N GLY A 196 26.83 -2.34 6.88
CA GLY A 196 27.15 -3.76 7.08
C GLY A 196 27.08 -4.20 8.54
N ILE A 197 26.47 -3.40 9.41
CA ILE A 197 26.18 -3.77 10.80
C ILE A 197 24.84 -4.48 10.82
N THR A 198 24.90 -5.81 10.79
CA THR A 198 23.72 -6.67 10.80
C THR A 198 22.84 -6.44 12.03
N THR A 199 21.62 -5.92 11.83
CA THR A 199 20.61 -5.71 12.88
C THR A 199 19.97 -7.00 13.36
N ALA A 200 19.28 -6.94 14.50
CA ALA A 200 18.52 -8.07 15.04
C ALA A 200 17.36 -8.47 14.11
N VAL A 201 16.76 -7.49 13.42
CA VAL A 201 15.77 -7.69 12.34
C VAL A 201 16.38 -8.59 11.27
N THR A 202 17.51 -8.17 10.70
CA THR A 202 18.15 -8.92 9.62
C THR A 202 18.55 -10.33 10.04
N ARG A 203 19.04 -10.55 11.27
CA ARG A 203 19.38 -11.90 11.75
C ARG A 203 18.15 -12.82 11.79
N LYS A 204 17.02 -12.33 12.28
CA LYS A 204 15.76 -13.09 12.25
C LYS A 204 15.33 -13.39 10.83
N PHE A 205 15.48 -12.42 9.92
CA PHE A 205 15.14 -12.61 8.52
C PHE A 205 16.03 -13.66 7.83
N VAL A 206 17.32 -13.71 8.18
CA VAL A 206 18.24 -14.78 7.71
C VAL A 206 17.72 -16.15 8.10
N ASP A 207 17.28 -16.34 9.34
CA ASP A 207 16.76 -17.63 9.79
C ASP A 207 15.48 -18.03 9.05
N ILE A 208 14.66 -17.06 8.65
CA ILE A 208 13.46 -17.28 7.83
C ILE A 208 13.85 -17.75 6.42
N LEU A 209 14.83 -17.09 5.78
CA LEU A 209 15.35 -17.51 4.48
C LEU A 209 15.97 -18.90 4.55
N ASP A 210 16.76 -19.16 5.60
CA ASP A 210 17.45 -20.45 5.83
C ASP A 210 16.43 -21.60 5.91
N ARG A 211 15.39 -21.46 6.75
CA ARG A 211 14.35 -22.48 6.90
C ARG A 211 13.56 -22.71 5.61
N ALA A 212 13.17 -21.63 4.92
CA ALA A 212 12.44 -21.75 3.67
C ALA A 212 13.28 -22.44 2.57
N GLN A 213 14.56 -22.10 2.48
CA GLN A 213 15.50 -22.76 1.57
C GLN A 213 15.67 -24.25 1.91
N GLU A 214 15.82 -24.60 3.20
CA GLU A 214 15.93 -25.99 3.65
C GLU A 214 14.67 -26.81 3.38
N LYS A 215 13.50 -26.19 3.46
CA LYS A 215 12.21 -26.81 3.12
C LYS A 215 12.00 -26.97 1.61
N GLY A 216 12.75 -26.23 0.79
CA GLY A 216 12.64 -26.26 -0.67
C GLY A 216 11.49 -25.41 -1.23
N ASP A 217 10.87 -24.56 -0.39
CA ASP A 217 9.73 -23.72 -0.78
C ASP A 217 10.18 -22.61 -1.75
N GLU A 218 9.62 -22.59 -2.95
CA GLU A 218 9.87 -21.49 -3.89
C GLU A 218 9.07 -20.25 -3.54
N ILE A 219 9.75 -19.21 -3.06
CA ILE A 219 9.11 -17.99 -2.56
C ILE A 219 9.44 -16.79 -3.45
N LYS A 220 8.37 -16.06 -3.83
CA LYS A 220 8.39 -14.81 -4.57
C LYS A 220 8.24 -13.64 -3.62
N TRP A 221 9.35 -12.97 -3.34
CA TRP A 221 9.44 -11.83 -2.44
C TRP A 221 9.17 -10.51 -3.15
N VAL A 222 8.58 -9.57 -2.41
CA VAL A 222 8.70 -8.14 -2.67
C VAL A 222 9.38 -7.50 -1.48
N ALA A 223 10.45 -6.75 -1.71
CA ALA A 223 11.14 -6.02 -0.66
C ALA A 223 11.05 -4.52 -0.96
N HIS A 224 10.40 -3.76 -0.07
CA HIS A 224 10.09 -2.35 -0.30
C HIS A 224 10.94 -1.42 0.59
N SER A 225 11.50 -0.35 0.03
CA SER A 225 12.29 0.66 0.77
C SER A 225 13.42 0.02 1.60
N GLN A 226 13.49 0.23 2.92
CA GLN A 226 14.46 -0.42 3.81
C GLN A 226 14.35 -1.96 3.77
N GLY A 227 13.18 -2.52 3.46
CA GLY A 227 13.03 -3.96 3.28
C GLY A 227 14.00 -4.54 2.24
N SER A 228 14.37 -3.74 1.22
CA SER A 228 15.42 -4.13 0.26
C SER A 228 16.80 -4.30 0.92
N VAL A 229 17.11 -3.46 1.91
CA VAL A 229 18.38 -3.51 2.68
C VAL A 229 18.40 -4.74 3.56
N ILE A 230 17.33 -4.97 4.32
CA ILE A 230 17.16 -6.15 5.17
C ILE A 230 17.36 -7.42 4.35
N PHE A 231 16.74 -7.49 3.18
CA PHE A 231 16.85 -8.64 2.29
C PHE A 231 18.28 -8.84 1.78
N ALA A 232 18.92 -7.82 1.23
CA ALA A 232 20.28 -7.94 0.68
C ALA A 232 21.33 -8.23 1.75
N GLU A 233 21.20 -7.63 2.92
CA GLU A 233 22.07 -7.90 4.07
C GLU A 233 21.85 -9.32 4.60
N ALA A 234 20.61 -9.82 4.63
CA ALA A 234 20.32 -11.20 4.99
C ALA A 234 21.01 -12.19 4.05
N VAL A 235 21.01 -11.95 2.74
CA VAL A 235 21.75 -12.77 1.77
C VAL A 235 23.26 -12.80 2.11
N ARG A 236 23.85 -11.64 2.46
CA ARG A 236 25.27 -11.55 2.86
C ARG A 236 25.56 -12.33 4.15
N VAL A 237 24.68 -12.24 5.13
CA VAL A 237 24.85 -12.92 6.43
C VAL A 237 24.66 -14.42 6.28
N TYR A 238 23.67 -14.86 5.51
CA TYR A 238 23.44 -16.25 5.17
C TYR A 238 24.68 -16.87 4.50
N GLU A 239 25.21 -16.21 3.46
CA GLU A 239 26.43 -16.65 2.75
C GLU A 239 27.58 -16.89 3.73
N LYS A 240 27.88 -15.89 4.58
CA LYS A 240 28.95 -16.01 5.59
C LYS A 240 28.67 -17.12 6.61
N ARG A 241 27.41 -17.28 7.05
CA ARG A 241 27.02 -18.31 8.02
C ARG A 241 27.22 -19.71 7.46
N LYS A 242 26.82 -19.96 6.21
CA LYS A 242 27.00 -21.27 5.58
C LYS A 242 28.45 -21.56 5.21
N GLN A 243 29.22 -20.55 4.76
CA GLN A 243 30.67 -20.68 4.53
C GLN A 243 31.44 -21.07 5.80
N ARG A 244 31.12 -20.47 6.94
CA ARG A 244 31.70 -20.85 8.24
C ARG A 244 31.36 -22.28 8.66
N LYS A 245 30.21 -22.80 8.22
CA LYS A 245 29.80 -24.20 8.41
C LYS A 245 30.38 -25.15 7.35
N GLY A 246 31.31 -24.69 6.51
CA GLY A 246 31.99 -25.52 5.51
C GLY A 246 31.34 -25.57 4.13
N SER A 247 30.21 -24.88 3.91
CA SER A 247 29.61 -24.82 2.57
C SER A 247 30.43 -23.91 1.66
N LYS A 248 31.08 -24.50 0.64
CA LYS A 248 31.89 -23.75 -0.33
C LYS A 248 31.02 -22.87 -1.25
N PHE A 249 29.82 -23.34 -1.60
CA PHE A 249 28.90 -22.69 -2.53
C PHE A 249 27.47 -22.68 -1.98
N PRO A 250 27.19 -21.91 -0.92
CA PRO A 250 25.83 -21.85 -0.39
C PRO A 250 24.89 -21.20 -1.40
N THR A 251 23.65 -21.68 -1.48
CA THR A 251 22.61 -21.13 -2.37
C THR A 251 21.37 -20.69 -1.59
N LEU A 252 20.65 -19.77 -2.22
CA LEU A 252 19.31 -19.26 -1.90
C LEU A 252 18.46 -19.27 -3.18
N ASP A 253 18.58 -20.32 -4.00
CA ASP A 253 18.00 -20.45 -5.34
C ASP A 253 16.48 -20.69 -5.35
N LYS A 254 15.90 -20.99 -4.18
CA LYS A 254 14.45 -21.04 -3.96
C LYS A 254 13.82 -19.67 -3.72
N HIS A 255 14.64 -18.62 -3.68
CA HIS A 255 14.17 -17.25 -3.46
C HIS A 255 14.25 -16.42 -4.75
N SER A 256 13.16 -15.70 -5.01
CA SER A 256 13.16 -14.61 -5.99
C SER A 256 12.67 -13.31 -5.34
N VAL A 257 13.21 -12.15 -5.70
CA VAL A 257 12.85 -10.87 -5.05
C VAL A 257 12.65 -9.74 -6.06
N ALA A 258 11.53 -9.02 -5.92
CA ALA A 258 11.31 -7.75 -6.58
C ALA A 258 11.60 -6.61 -5.58
N PHE A 259 12.63 -5.83 -5.86
CA PHE A 259 12.99 -4.66 -5.06
C PHE A 259 12.20 -3.43 -5.55
N ASN A 260 11.35 -2.88 -4.69
CA ASN A 260 10.55 -1.69 -4.97
C ASN A 260 11.03 -0.52 -4.11
N GLY A 261 11.13 0.70 -4.69
CA GLY A 261 11.55 1.90 -3.94
C GLY A 261 12.92 1.70 -3.27
N CYS A 262 13.82 1.03 -3.98
CA CYS A 262 14.88 0.23 -3.40
C CYS A 262 15.97 1.07 -2.73
N ALA A 263 16.22 0.81 -1.44
CA ALA A 263 17.22 1.52 -0.65
C ALA A 263 18.63 0.88 -0.68
N ILE A 264 18.91 -0.07 -1.59
CA ILE A 264 20.24 -0.70 -1.75
C ILE A 264 20.96 -0.24 -3.03
N ASN A 265 22.28 -0.30 -2.99
CA ASN A 265 23.12 -0.21 -4.19
C ASN A 265 23.07 -1.55 -4.94
N ILE A 266 22.27 -1.61 -6.00
CA ILE A 266 22.05 -2.85 -6.76
C ILE A 266 23.35 -3.31 -7.45
N ALA A 267 24.15 -2.40 -7.99
CA ALA A 267 25.40 -2.76 -8.67
C ALA A 267 26.38 -3.46 -7.70
N HIS A 268 26.48 -2.96 -6.46
CA HIS A 268 27.30 -3.58 -5.43
C HIS A 268 26.78 -4.97 -5.01
N ASN A 269 25.46 -5.17 -5.01
CA ASN A 269 24.85 -6.42 -4.55
C ASN A 269 24.60 -7.44 -5.67
N HIS A 270 24.70 -7.05 -6.95
CA HIS A 270 24.43 -7.93 -8.09
C HIS A 270 25.21 -9.23 -8.02
N ASN A 271 26.54 -9.15 -7.92
CA ASN A 271 27.41 -10.33 -7.90
C ASN A 271 27.05 -11.28 -6.74
N ARG A 272 26.68 -10.72 -5.59
CA ARG A 272 26.29 -11.52 -4.42
C ARG A 272 24.95 -12.21 -4.62
N LEU A 273 23.93 -11.47 -5.07
CA LEU A 273 22.59 -12.04 -5.31
C LEU A 273 22.66 -13.13 -6.39
N THR A 274 23.34 -12.87 -7.50
CA THR A 274 23.52 -13.83 -8.60
C THR A 274 24.31 -15.06 -8.14
N ARG A 275 25.43 -14.89 -7.43
CA ARG A 275 26.23 -16.02 -6.92
C ARG A 275 25.44 -16.91 -5.95
N MET A 276 24.59 -16.31 -5.14
CA MET A 276 23.70 -17.04 -4.23
C MET A 276 22.49 -17.66 -4.93
N GLY A 277 22.33 -17.49 -6.25
CA GLY A 277 21.19 -18.03 -7.01
C GLY A 277 19.88 -17.27 -6.81
N VAL A 278 19.89 -16.12 -6.11
CA VAL A 278 18.70 -15.32 -5.87
C VAL A 278 18.29 -14.61 -7.17
N ARG A 279 17.14 -14.98 -7.72
CA ARG A 279 16.57 -14.28 -8.88
C ARG A 279 16.04 -12.92 -8.44
N TYR A 280 16.38 -11.82 -9.11
CA TYR A 280 15.89 -10.51 -8.66
C TYR A 280 15.51 -9.57 -9.80
N THR A 281 14.59 -8.65 -9.49
CA THR A 281 14.17 -7.53 -10.34
C THR A 281 14.15 -6.24 -9.53
N VAL A 282 14.31 -5.09 -10.19
CA VAL A 282 14.38 -3.78 -9.51
C VAL A 282 13.42 -2.82 -10.17
N HIS A 283 12.58 -2.19 -9.36
CA HIS A 283 11.62 -1.17 -9.78
C HIS A 283 11.76 0.07 -8.89
N ASN A 284 12.49 1.07 -9.39
CA ASN A 284 12.62 2.36 -8.74
C ASN A 284 11.91 3.41 -9.58
N ALA A 285 11.16 4.30 -8.94
CA ALA A 285 10.71 5.50 -9.62
C ALA A 285 11.95 6.38 -9.91
N PRO A 286 12.06 6.97 -11.11
CA PRO A 286 13.26 7.73 -11.50
C PRO A 286 13.57 8.92 -10.58
N ASP A 287 12.56 9.46 -9.89
CA ASP A 287 12.67 10.59 -8.97
C ASP A 287 12.61 10.20 -7.48
N ASP A 288 12.69 8.90 -7.16
CA ASP A 288 12.60 8.44 -5.77
C ASP A 288 13.86 8.82 -4.98
N MET A 289 13.66 9.65 -3.94
CA MET A 289 14.72 10.09 -3.03
C MET A 289 15.38 8.94 -2.28
N VAL A 290 14.61 7.93 -1.90
CA VAL A 290 15.12 6.80 -1.14
C VAL A 290 16.11 6.03 -1.98
N ALA A 291 15.80 5.78 -3.26
CA ALA A 291 16.70 5.09 -4.17
C ALA A 291 17.94 5.94 -4.53
N GLN A 292 17.76 7.24 -4.76
CA GLN A 292 18.81 8.14 -5.25
C GLN A 292 19.77 8.60 -4.14
N ILE A 293 19.23 9.11 -3.02
CA ILE A 293 19.99 9.67 -1.90
C ILE A 293 20.35 8.58 -0.91
N ILE A 294 19.37 7.82 -0.41
CA ILE A 294 19.62 6.85 0.67
C ILE A 294 20.24 5.56 0.11
N GLY A 295 19.88 5.14 -1.10
CA GLY A 295 20.47 4.01 -1.82
C GLY A 295 21.84 4.29 -2.45
N LEU A 296 22.32 5.54 -2.40
CA LEU A 296 23.59 6.01 -2.99
C LEU A 296 23.73 5.68 -4.50
N ASN A 297 22.62 5.42 -5.20
CA ASN A 297 22.64 5.16 -6.64
C ASN A 297 23.11 6.42 -7.41
N SER A 298 22.80 7.62 -6.91
CA SER A 298 23.33 8.89 -7.44
C SER A 298 24.80 9.08 -7.14
N VAL A 299 25.28 8.66 -5.96
CA VAL A 299 26.68 8.86 -5.55
C VAL A 299 27.63 7.97 -6.35
N THR A 300 27.18 6.77 -6.73
CA THR A 300 27.92 5.91 -7.66
C THR A 300 28.07 6.56 -9.04
N LEU A 301 27.09 7.36 -9.48
CA LEU A 301 27.18 8.19 -10.69
C LEU A 301 28.09 9.41 -10.49
N LEU A 302 28.10 10.04 -9.30
CA LEU A 302 29.00 11.16 -8.97
C LEU A 302 30.49 10.81 -9.06
N LEU A 303 30.82 9.54 -8.83
CA LEU A 303 32.18 9.00 -8.88
C LEU A 303 32.62 8.56 -10.29
N LYS A 304 31.70 8.46 -11.26
CA LYS A 304 32.01 8.08 -12.65
C LYS A 304 32.25 9.29 -13.55
N GLY A 305 33.46 9.84 -13.51
CA GLY A 305 33.94 10.86 -14.44
C GLY A 305 33.14 12.17 -14.44
N SER A 306 33.49 13.09 -15.34
CA SER A 306 32.89 14.43 -15.42
C SER A 306 31.42 14.42 -15.83
N ARG A 307 31.03 13.53 -16.76
CA ARG A 307 29.63 13.40 -17.23
C ARG A 307 28.70 12.74 -16.20
N GLY A 308 29.16 11.74 -15.45
CA GLY A 308 28.37 11.10 -14.38
C GLY A 308 28.13 12.04 -13.19
N ARG A 309 29.07 12.96 -12.93
CA ARG A 309 28.97 13.96 -11.87
C ARG A 309 27.84 14.96 -12.08
N VAL A 310 27.63 15.43 -13.30
CA VAL A 310 26.52 16.36 -13.62
C VAL A 310 25.16 15.68 -13.43
N VAL A 311 25.00 14.48 -13.98
CA VAL A 311 23.75 13.69 -13.86
C VAL A 311 23.44 13.32 -12.40
N GLY A 312 24.46 12.99 -11.61
CA GLY A 312 24.31 12.69 -10.18
C GLY A 312 23.88 13.90 -9.36
N ILE A 313 24.46 15.09 -9.60
CA ILE A 313 24.10 16.33 -8.91
C ILE A 313 22.66 16.74 -9.24
N GLU A 314 22.25 16.63 -10.51
CA GLU A 314 20.91 17.01 -10.94
C GLU A 314 19.83 16.11 -10.33
N LYS A 315 20.05 14.79 -10.32
CA LYS A 315 19.17 13.83 -9.65
C LYS A 315 19.08 14.07 -8.14
N PHE A 316 20.20 14.40 -7.50
CA PHE A 316 20.22 14.76 -6.08
C PHE A 316 19.43 16.04 -5.79
N LYS A 317 19.62 17.11 -6.58
CA LYS A 317 18.89 18.38 -6.41
C LYS A 317 17.38 18.22 -6.61
N ARG A 318 16.94 17.51 -7.65
CA ARG A 318 15.50 17.22 -7.88
C ARG A 318 14.89 16.46 -6.70
N SER A 319 15.63 15.51 -6.15
CA SER A 319 15.20 14.71 -5.01
C SER A 319 15.08 15.53 -3.72
N VAL A 320 16.02 16.42 -3.43
CA VAL A 320 15.98 17.31 -2.24
C VAL A 320 14.84 18.34 -2.33
N ASN A 321 14.49 18.82 -3.52
CA ASN A 321 13.41 19.79 -3.68
C ASN A 321 12.00 19.18 -3.49
N LYS A 322 11.81 17.87 -3.71
CA LYS A 322 10.55 17.16 -3.42
C LYS A 322 10.34 16.86 -1.92
N ARG A 323 11.35 17.11 -1.07
CA ARG A 323 11.35 16.75 0.37
C ARG A 323 10.24 17.40 1.19
N LYS A 324 9.71 18.56 0.74
CA LYS A 324 8.64 19.29 1.45
C LYS A 324 7.25 18.63 1.36
N SER A 325 7.02 17.64 0.48
CA SER A 325 5.72 16.93 0.42
C SER A 325 5.75 15.53 1.04
N VAL A 326 6.91 15.08 1.56
CA VAL A 326 7.15 13.65 1.87
C VAL A 326 7.05 13.32 3.35
N THR A 327 7.39 14.27 4.23
CA THR A 327 7.48 14.03 5.69
C THR A 327 6.16 14.22 6.44
N ASP A 328 5.16 14.82 5.79
CA ASP A 328 3.88 15.21 6.43
C ASP A 328 2.68 14.39 5.90
N GLY A 329 2.95 13.36 5.08
CA GLY A 329 1.93 12.60 4.34
C GLY A 329 1.06 11.70 5.22
N THR A 330 -0.19 11.53 4.79
CA THR A 330 -1.23 10.75 5.46
C THR A 330 -1.05 9.23 5.29
N THR A 331 -1.92 8.45 5.94
CA THR A 331 -2.10 7.00 5.78
C THR A 331 -2.21 6.55 4.31
N THR A 332 -2.75 7.40 3.44
CA THR A 332 -2.93 7.14 2.00
C THR A 332 -1.71 7.46 1.15
N GLU A 333 -0.65 8.05 1.69
CA GLU A 333 0.53 8.41 0.90
C GLU A 333 1.78 7.76 1.50
N SER A 334 2.30 6.77 0.77
CA SER A 334 3.74 6.53 0.75
C SER A 334 4.26 7.28 -0.49
N PRO A 335 4.88 8.47 -0.34
CA PRO A 335 5.13 9.40 -1.45
C PRO A 335 6.09 8.89 -2.55
N HIS A 336 6.59 7.66 -2.42
CA HIS A 336 7.69 7.10 -3.20
C HIS A 336 7.41 5.73 -3.82
N THR A 337 6.20 5.19 -3.71
CA THR A 337 5.93 3.74 -3.92
C THR A 337 5.11 3.37 -5.14
N LEU A 338 4.21 4.24 -5.60
CA LEU A 338 3.35 3.93 -6.74
C LEU A 338 3.81 4.70 -7.99
N PRO A 339 3.89 4.04 -9.16
CA PRO A 339 4.35 4.68 -10.38
C PRO A 339 3.38 5.81 -10.73
N HIS A 340 3.91 6.97 -11.10
CA HIS A 340 3.12 8.09 -11.61
C HIS A 340 2.37 7.63 -12.87
N GLY A 341 1.09 7.29 -12.70
CA GLY A 341 0.22 6.79 -13.74
C GLY A 341 -1.17 6.47 -13.18
N GLY A 342 -1.98 7.52 -12.97
CA GLY A 342 -3.41 7.40 -12.63
C GLY A 342 -3.76 6.89 -11.24
N SER A 343 -2.84 7.00 -10.26
CA SER A 343 -2.95 6.37 -8.94
C SER A 343 -4.18 6.79 -8.15
N ARG A 344 -4.59 8.07 -8.14
CA ARG A 344 -5.70 8.51 -7.29
C ARG A 344 -7.01 7.77 -7.58
N ASP A 345 -7.35 7.58 -8.85
CA ASP A 345 -8.58 6.90 -9.27
C ASP A 345 -8.51 5.37 -9.05
N ARG A 346 -7.31 4.79 -9.19
CA ARG A 346 -7.09 3.36 -9.00
C ARG A 346 -6.96 2.98 -7.53
N GLU A 347 -6.40 3.87 -6.72
CA GLU A 347 -6.26 3.80 -5.27
C GLU A 347 -7.62 3.96 -4.60
N LEU A 348 -8.45 4.92 -5.03
CA LEU A 348 -9.87 5.00 -4.64
C LEU A 348 -10.65 3.74 -5.09
N LYS A 349 -10.43 3.23 -6.31
CA LYS A 349 -11.10 2.00 -6.78
C LYS A 349 -10.66 0.73 -6.03
N LEU A 350 -9.38 0.63 -5.68
CA LEU A 350 -8.81 -0.49 -4.93
C LEU A 350 -9.12 -0.41 -3.43
N GLN A 351 -9.19 0.80 -2.85
CA GLN A 351 -9.56 1.02 -1.45
C GLN A 351 -11.07 0.93 -1.21
N HIS A 352 -11.91 1.28 -2.19
CA HIS A 352 -13.35 1.44 -1.96
C HIS A 352 -14.24 0.41 -2.65
N GLY A 353 -13.72 -0.45 -3.53
CA GLY A 353 -14.56 -1.43 -4.26
C GLY A 353 -15.71 -0.79 -5.07
N LEU A 354 -15.71 0.53 -5.24
CA LEU A 354 -16.77 1.28 -5.89
C LEU A 354 -16.67 1.10 -7.40
N GLN A 355 -17.38 0.10 -7.94
CA GLN A 355 -17.92 0.25 -9.29
C GLN A 355 -18.96 1.37 -9.21
N ARG A 356 -18.71 2.51 -9.90
CA ARG A 356 -19.81 3.46 -10.13
C ARG A 356 -20.95 2.66 -10.77
N PRO A 357 -22.19 2.72 -10.26
CA PRO A 357 -23.31 2.25 -11.05
C PRO A 357 -23.29 3.08 -12.33
N SER A 358 -23.06 2.42 -13.46
CA SER A 358 -23.32 3.01 -14.77
C SER A 358 -24.82 3.28 -14.81
N LYS A 359 -25.22 4.48 -14.41
CA LYS A 359 -26.53 4.99 -14.79
C LYS A 359 -26.51 5.08 -16.31
N GLU A 360 -27.26 4.17 -16.88
CA GLU A 360 -27.83 4.17 -18.21
C GLU A 360 -28.31 5.58 -18.56
N ILE A 361 -27.43 6.37 -19.19
CA ILE A 361 -27.81 7.56 -19.97
C ILE A 361 -27.86 7.09 -21.42
N GLN A 362 -28.87 6.28 -21.71
CA GLN A 362 -29.36 6.01 -23.06
C GLN A 362 -30.89 6.00 -22.94
N SER A 363 -31.51 7.19 -23.02
CA SER A 363 -32.89 7.39 -23.51
C SER A 363 -33.47 8.79 -23.23
N THR A 364 -32.72 9.87 -23.44
CA THR A 364 -33.35 11.22 -23.52
C THR A 364 -32.75 12.13 -24.60
N HIS A 365 -32.19 11.56 -25.67
CA HIS A 365 -31.73 12.33 -26.83
C HIS A 365 -32.58 12.17 -28.10
N ASP A 366 -33.64 11.33 -28.08
CA ASP A 366 -34.49 11.04 -29.25
C ASP A 366 -35.93 11.58 -29.16
N ALA A 367 -36.24 12.46 -28.20
CA ALA A 367 -37.58 13.05 -28.06
C ALA A 367 -37.69 14.53 -28.50
N SER A 368 -36.62 15.15 -29.00
CA SER A 368 -36.60 16.60 -29.31
C SER A 368 -36.37 16.96 -30.78
N VAL A 369 -36.45 15.99 -31.72
CA VAL A 369 -36.32 16.27 -33.17
C VAL A 369 -37.56 15.86 -33.99
N LYS A 370 -38.67 15.49 -33.36
CA LYS A 370 -39.91 15.05 -34.06
C LYS A 370 -41.13 15.96 -33.90
N LYS A 371 -40.93 17.26 -33.68
CA LYS A 371 -41.96 18.29 -33.87
C LYS A 371 -41.30 19.56 -34.38
N LEU A 372 -41.19 19.68 -35.71
CA LEU A 372 -41.17 20.91 -36.49
C LEU A 372 -40.90 20.50 -37.95
N GLY A 373 -41.95 20.50 -38.77
CA GLY A 373 -41.80 20.23 -40.21
C GLY A 373 -43.02 19.61 -40.90
N GLU A 374 -44.24 20.03 -40.56
CA GLU A 374 -45.37 19.88 -41.47
C GLU A 374 -45.68 21.24 -42.10
N GLY A 375 -45.73 21.26 -43.43
CA GLY A 375 -46.24 22.37 -44.23
C GLY A 375 -45.21 22.94 -45.20
N PHE A 376 -45.12 22.40 -46.42
CA PHE A 376 -45.60 23.07 -47.64
C PHE A 376 -45.30 22.24 -48.90
N PHE A 377 -46.33 22.07 -49.71
CA PHE A 377 -46.36 21.45 -51.04
C PHE A 377 -45.52 22.23 -52.07
N ASN A 378 -44.76 21.54 -52.94
CA ASN A 378 -45.09 21.41 -54.38
C ASN A 378 -44.03 20.65 -55.22
N LYS A 379 -44.48 19.50 -55.76
CA LYS A 379 -44.36 18.94 -57.14
C LYS A 379 -43.02 18.87 -57.94
N PRO A 380 -42.95 17.94 -58.93
CA PRO A 380 -41.73 17.20 -59.29
C PRO A 380 -41.25 17.43 -60.73
N SER A 381 -40.00 17.04 -61.01
CA SER A 381 -39.59 16.58 -62.35
C SER A 381 -38.22 15.88 -62.35
N PHE A 382 -38.25 14.62 -62.83
CA PHE A 382 -37.28 13.90 -63.67
C PHE A 382 -35.80 14.32 -63.68
N PHE A 383 -34.88 13.36 -63.41
CA PHE A 383 -33.97 12.78 -64.43
C PHE A 383 -33.16 11.57 -63.87
N ASN A 384 -32.97 10.58 -64.73
CA ASN A 384 -32.13 9.37 -64.59
C ASN A 384 -30.62 9.70 -64.54
N PHE A 385 -29.80 8.88 -63.84
CA PHE A 385 -28.79 7.97 -64.45
C PHE A 385 -27.91 7.24 -63.41
N ARG A 386 -27.63 5.95 -63.71
CA ARG A 386 -26.45 5.05 -63.47
C ARG A 386 -25.33 5.55 -62.53
N GLY A 387 -24.64 4.78 -61.70
CA GLY A 387 -24.29 3.35 -61.68
C GLY A 387 -22.87 3.17 -61.07
N CYS A 388 -22.47 1.92 -60.81
CA CYS A 388 -21.13 1.42 -60.38
C CYS A 388 -20.68 1.69 -58.92
N ARG A 389 -20.57 0.70 -58.03
CA ARG A 389 -19.61 -0.44 -57.89
C ARG A 389 -18.15 -0.06 -57.55
N LYS A 390 -17.76 -0.49 -56.34
CA LYS A 390 -16.49 -1.12 -55.89
C LYS A 390 -15.16 -0.39 -56.16
N ARG A 391 -14.40 -0.15 -55.09
CA ARG A 391 -13.45 -1.12 -54.51
C ARG A 391 -13.28 -0.87 -53.02
#